data_AF-A0A0D0C4X3-F1
#
_entry.id   AF-A0A0D0C4X3-F1
#
_cell.length_a   1.000
_cell.length_b   1.000
_cell.length_c   1.000
_cell.angle_alpha   90.00
_cell.angle_beta   90.00
_cell.angle_gamma   90.00
#
_symmetry.space_group_name_H-M   'P 1'
#
loop_
_entity.id
_entity.type
_entity.pdbx_description
1 polymer ?
#
loop_
_entity_poly.entity_id
_entity_poly.type
_entity_poly.pdbx_seq_one_letter_code
_entity_poly.pdbx_strand_id
1 'polypeptide(L)'
;MTTIINVKTINQLNGFSLKLLDLSVHFLGHVSLQDIPEHIPIQVSICLGDEWIDQLCPIVEALPADNMSESADDISPELFPFLPLPSQFDPYNGLEWQSLAKEIEHWLLQDLAFNMTHPGCYILIQELFWMAFVAVFPSFPYGQWPNWDLQILMDGDFILDWVADLDEPKPTPVPAIVRKSAWEQLKVAVDELL
;
A
#
# COMPACT_ATOMS: atom_id res chain seq x y z
N MET A 1 2.47 -14.45 26.46
CA MET A 1 3.02 -13.72 25.31
C MET A 1 2.23 -14.16 24.09
N THR A 2 1.66 -13.20 23.37
CA THR A 2 0.90 -13.46 22.14
C THR A 2 1.78 -12.99 21.00
N THR A 3 2.34 -13.93 20.24
CA THR A 3 3.06 -13.60 19.00
C THR A 3 2.08 -13.78 17.86
N ILE A 4 1.77 -12.70 17.16
CA ILE A 4 0.89 -12.71 15.99
C ILE A 4 1.80 -12.82 14.76
N ILE A 5 1.56 -13.83 13.93
CA ILE A 5 2.20 -13.96 12.62
C ILE A 5 1.11 -13.66 11.59
N ASN A 6 1.23 -12.53 10.92
CA ASN A 6 0.33 -12.14 9.84
C ASN A 6 0.83 -12.78 8.55
N VAL A 7 0.01 -13.61 7.92
CA VAL A 7 0.32 -14.20 6.61
C VAL A 7 -0.58 -13.52 5.59
N LYS A 8 0.00 -12.63 4.77
CA LYS A 8 -0.73 -11.94 3.71
C LYS A 8 -0.78 -12.83 2.47
N THR A 9 -1.98 -13.22 2.04
CA THR A 9 -2.16 -13.86 0.73
C THR A 9 -3.17 -13.05 -0.07
N ILE A 10 -2.81 -12.74 -1.31
CA ILE A 10 -3.65 -11.99 -2.26
C ILE A 10 -4.28 -13.04 -3.18
N ASN A 11 -5.61 -13.02 -3.31
CA ASN A 11 -6.31 -13.79 -4.33
C ASN A 11 -6.58 -12.86 -5.51
N GLN A 12 -6.15 -13.24 -6.71
CA GLN A 12 -6.37 -12.43 -7.91
C GLN A 12 -7.55 -12.99 -8.69
N LEU A 13 -8.59 -12.17 -8.86
CA LEU A 13 -9.58 -12.37 -9.91
C LEU A 13 -9.60 -11.11 -10.78
N ASN A 14 -9.20 -11.24 -12.04
CA ASN A 14 -9.15 -10.16 -13.03
C ASN A 14 -8.25 -8.95 -12.68
N GLY A 15 -7.25 -9.11 -11.80
CA GLY A 15 -6.33 -8.02 -11.43
C GLY A 15 -6.84 -7.09 -10.33
N PHE A 16 -7.90 -7.47 -9.61
CA PHE A 16 -8.44 -6.72 -8.47
C PHE A 16 -8.29 -7.51 -7.16
N SER A 17 -7.89 -6.81 -6.10
CA SER A 17 -7.85 -7.33 -4.73
C SER A 17 -9.18 -7.08 -4.02
N LEU A 18 -9.84 -8.15 -3.57
CA LEU A 18 -11.04 -8.08 -2.72
C LEU A 18 -10.71 -8.71 -1.36
N LYS A 19 -10.52 -7.84 -0.36
CA LYS A 19 -10.29 -8.09 1.08
C LYS A 19 -9.10 -8.96 1.46
N LEU A 20 -8.24 -8.36 2.30
CA LEU A 20 -7.16 -9.03 3.02
C LEU A 20 -7.70 -10.27 3.76
N LEU A 21 -7.07 -11.43 3.57
CA LEU A 21 -7.32 -12.59 4.43
C LEU A 21 -6.49 -12.41 5.70
N ASP A 22 -7.12 -11.94 6.78
CA ASP A 22 -6.49 -11.82 8.08
C ASP A 22 -6.46 -13.20 8.77
N LEU A 23 -5.26 -13.77 8.92
CA LEU A 23 -5.04 -15.08 9.53
C LEU A 23 -4.28 -14.93 10.84
N SER A 24 -5.00 -15.08 11.96
CA SER A 24 -4.40 -15.11 13.30
C SER A 24 -4.21 -16.54 13.79
N VAL A 25 -2.99 -16.91 14.18
CA VAL A 25 -2.67 -18.20 14.82
C VAL A 25 -2.54 -18.00 16.32
N HIS A 26 -3.45 -18.58 17.10
CA HIS A 26 -3.43 -18.53 18.55
C HIS A 26 -3.03 -19.87 19.16
N PHE A 27 -2.05 -19.86 20.06
CA PHE A 27 -1.70 -21.01 20.88
C PHE A 27 -2.42 -20.92 22.23
N LEU A 28 -3.39 -21.80 22.45
CA LEU A 28 -4.06 -21.96 23.74
C LEU A 28 -3.46 -23.15 24.48
N GLY A 29 -2.81 -22.88 25.62
CA GLY A 29 -2.20 -23.92 26.44
C GLY A 29 -1.70 -23.40 27.78
N HIS A 30 -1.44 -24.31 28.71
CA HIS A 30 -0.83 -23.98 29.99
C HIS A 30 0.66 -24.33 29.91
N VAL A 31 1.52 -23.30 29.89
CA VAL A 31 2.98 -23.47 29.87
C VAL A 31 3.53 -23.01 31.22
N SER A 32 4.32 -23.86 31.86
CA SER A 32 5.09 -23.48 33.05
C SER A 32 6.16 -22.46 32.63
N LEU A 33 6.31 -21.36 33.39
CA LEU A 33 7.28 -20.30 33.09
C LEU A 33 8.74 -20.80 32.97
N GLN A 34 9.05 -21.97 33.52
CA GLN A 34 10.37 -22.60 33.46
C GLN A 34 10.63 -23.38 32.16
N ASP A 35 9.59 -23.67 31.37
CA ASP A 35 9.64 -24.52 30.17
C ASP A 35 9.30 -23.77 28.88
N ILE A 36 9.22 -22.43 28.92
CA ILE A 36 8.94 -21.63 27.72
C ILE A 36 10.21 -21.63 26.85
N PRO A 37 10.17 -22.21 25.64
CA PRO A 37 11.31 -22.12 24.74
C PRO A 37 11.50 -20.66 24.30
N GLU A 38 12.75 -20.24 24.18
CA GLU A 38 13.12 -18.88 23.72
C GLU A 38 12.55 -18.58 22.33
N HIS A 39 12.37 -19.61 21.51
CA HIS A 39 11.74 -19.54 20.20
C HIS A 39 10.72 -20.67 20.02
N ILE A 40 9.51 -20.33 19.56
CA ILE A 40 8.52 -21.30 19.10
C ILE A 40 8.65 -21.36 17.57
N PRO A 41 9.15 -22.47 16.98
CA PRO A 41 9.24 -22.59 15.54
C PRO A 41 7.83 -22.71 14.95
N ILE A 42 7.48 -21.80 14.04
CA ILE A 42 6.20 -21.81 13.32
C ILE A 42 6.51 -22.03 11.84
N GLN A 43 5.92 -23.08 11.27
CA GLN A 43 6.00 -23.36 9.84
C GLN A 43 4.65 -23.03 9.21
N VAL A 44 4.66 -22.10 8.26
CA VAL A 44 3.52 -21.80 7.40
C VAL A 44 3.78 -22.45 6.04
N SER A 45 2.77 -23.10 5.47
CA SER A 45 2.86 -23.67 4.12
C SER A 45 1.62 -23.29 3.34
N ILE A 46 1.82 -22.75 2.14
CA ILE A 46 0.77 -22.29 1.25
C ILE A 46 0.80 -23.21 0.04
N CYS A 47 -0.29 -23.93 -0.21
CA CYS A 47 -0.44 -24.77 -1.40
C CYS A 47 -1.36 -24.06 -2.37
N LEU A 48 -0.84 -23.72 -3.54
CA LEU A 48 -1.60 -23.17 -4.65
C LEU A 48 -1.95 -24.29 -5.63
N GLY A 49 -3.14 -24.24 -6.23
CA GLY A 49 -3.44 -25.07 -7.40
C GLY A 49 -2.52 -24.70 -8.56
N ASP A 50 -2.18 -25.67 -9.42
CA ASP A 50 -1.26 -25.49 -10.54
C ASP A 50 -1.69 -24.33 -11.46
N GLU A 51 -2.99 -24.06 -11.53
CA GLU A 51 -3.56 -22.97 -12.32
C GLU A 51 -3.26 -21.55 -11.79
N TRP A 52 -2.78 -21.44 -10.55
CA TRP A 52 -2.50 -20.16 -9.87
C TRP A 52 -1.02 -19.90 -9.60
N ILE A 53 -0.12 -20.86 -9.89
CA ILE A 53 1.32 -20.78 -9.58
C ILE A 53 2.00 -19.57 -10.21
N ASP A 54 1.59 -19.18 -11.42
CA ASP A 54 2.19 -18.04 -12.14
C ASP A 54 1.45 -16.71 -11.88
N GLN A 55 0.33 -16.75 -11.16
CA GLN A 55 -0.53 -15.58 -10.91
C GLN A 55 -0.42 -15.07 -9.46
N LEU A 56 -0.05 -15.94 -8.52
CA LEU A 56 -0.01 -15.63 -7.10
C LEU A 56 1.42 -15.76 -6.56
N CYS A 57 1.90 -14.71 -5.90
CA CYS A 57 3.14 -14.75 -5.13
C CYS A 57 2.78 -14.64 -3.63
N PRO A 58 3.11 -15.65 -2.80
CA PRO A 58 2.90 -15.54 -1.37
C PRO A 58 3.89 -14.54 -0.76
N ILE A 59 3.39 -13.59 0.02
CA ILE A 59 4.22 -12.60 0.73
C ILE A 59 4.02 -12.82 2.23
N VAL A 60 5.11 -13.14 2.94
CA VAL A 60 5.07 -13.33 4.39
C VAL A 60 5.66 -12.10 5.06
N GLU A 61 4.84 -11.36 5.80
CA GLU A 61 5.25 -10.15 6.52
C GLU A 61 5.02 -10.34 8.03
N ALA A 62 6.10 -10.34 8.81
CA ALA A 62 6.02 -10.37 10.26
C ALA A 62 6.02 -8.93 10.79
N LEU A 63 4.88 -8.45 11.28
CA LEU A 63 4.79 -7.17 11.98
C LEU A 63 4.91 -7.41 13.49
N PRO A 64 5.85 -6.75 14.20
CA PRO A 64 5.90 -6.83 15.65
C PRO A 64 4.64 -6.23 16.26
N ALA A 65 4.09 -6.90 17.27
CA ALA A 65 2.79 -6.55 17.86
C ALA A 65 2.75 -5.23 18.68
N ASP A 66 3.88 -4.53 18.83
CA ASP A 66 4.03 -3.47 19.85
C ASP A 66 4.34 -2.05 19.34
N ASN A 67 4.42 -1.78 18.03
CA ASN A 67 4.80 -0.42 17.55
C ASN A 67 3.63 0.40 16.99
N MET A 68 2.51 0.47 17.72
CA MET A 68 1.41 1.41 17.42
C MET A 68 1.58 2.77 18.13
N SER A 69 2.80 3.16 18.49
CA SER A 69 3.06 4.49 19.07
C SER A 69 4.54 4.86 18.99
N GLU A 70 5.02 5.29 17.82
CA GLU A 70 6.18 6.16 17.74
C GLU A 70 5.76 7.46 17.03
N SER A 71 5.93 8.57 17.74
CA SER A 71 5.61 9.93 17.32
C SER A 71 6.23 10.26 15.96
N ALA A 72 5.46 10.87 15.06
CA ALA A 72 5.84 11.32 13.72
C ALA A 72 6.89 12.45 13.69
N ASP A 73 7.60 12.72 14.80
CA ASP A 73 8.33 13.96 15.04
C ASP A 73 9.80 13.98 14.57
N ASP A 74 10.33 12.94 13.91
CA ASP A 74 11.77 12.89 13.56
C ASP A 74 12.08 12.50 12.10
N ILE A 75 11.09 12.60 11.20
CA ILE A 75 11.31 12.33 9.77
C ILE A 75 11.66 13.64 9.05
N SER A 76 12.92 13.76 8.61
CA SER A 76 13.37 14.91 7.83
C SER A 76 12.63 14.98 6.49
N PRO A 77 12.09 16.15 6.08
CA PRO A 77 11.50 16.35 4.75
C PRO A 77 12.44 16.01 3.59
N GLU A 78 13.76 16.01 3.83
CA GLU A 78 14.78 15.63 2.84
C GLU A 78 14.69 14.16 2.40
N LEU A 79 13.95 13.33 3.14
CA LEU A 79 13.73 11.93 2.79
C LEU A 79 12.82 11.76 1.56
N PHE A 80 12.07 12.80 1.17
CA PHE A 80 11.09 12.74 0.09
C PHE A 80 11.54 13.63 -1.09
N PRO A 81 12.37 13.12 -2.01
CA PRO A 81 12.98 13.93 -3.07
C PRO A 81 11.99 14.49 -4.10
N PHE A 82 10.78 13.94 -4.15
CA PHE A 82 9.67 14.36 -4.99
C PHE A 82 8.80 15.46 -4.33
N LEU A 83 9.11 15.87 -3.09
CA LEU A 83 8.42 16.93 -2.36
C LEU A 83 9.37 18.06 -1.91
N PRO A 84 8.85 19.30 -1.78
CA PRO A 84 7.55 19.76 -2.26
C PRO A 84 7.48 19.72 -3.79
N LEU A 85 6.27 19.65 -4.34
CA LEU A 85 6.11 19.64 -5.80
C LEU A 85 6.63 20.95 -6.42
N PRO A 86 7.16 20.90 -7.66
CA PRO A 86 7.56 22.10 -8.39
C PRO A 86 6.40 23.10 -8.50
N SER A 87 6.68 24.40 -8.35
CA SER A 87 5.63 25.44 -8.42
C SER A 87 4.96 25.55 -9.80
N GLN A 88 5.60 25.01 -10.82
CA GLN A 88 5.09 24.88 -12.18
C GLN A 88 4.33 23.57 -12.45
N PHE A 89 4.12 22.71 -11.45
CA PHE A 89 3.40 21.45 -11.64
C PHE A 89 1.98 21.72 -12.15
N ASP A 90 1.64 21.21 -13.34
CA ASP A 90 0.33 21.31 -13.95
C ASP A 90 -0.52 20.09 -13.58
N PRO A 91 -1.52 20.24 -12.68
CA PRO A 91 -2.36 19.13 -12.26
C PRO A 91 -3.25 18.60 -13.39
N TYR A 92 -3.36 19.27 -14.54
CA TYR A 92 -4.12 18.75 -15.67
C TYR A 92 -3.26 17.95 -16.66
N ASN A 93 -1.92 18.03 -16.53
CA ASN A 93 -0.97 17.37 -17.39
C ASN A 93 -0.68 15.94 -16.91
N GLY A 94 -1.18 14.94 -17.65
CA GLY A 94 -0.97 13.53 -17.31
C GLY A 94 0.50 13.09 -17.34
N LEU A 95 1.38 13.78 -18.08
CA LEU A 95 2.81 13.46 -18.10
C LEU A 95 3.51 13.85 -16.80
N GLU A 96 3.07 14.93 -16.16
CA GLU A 96 3.64 15.38 -14.88
C GLU A 96 3.24 14.44 -13.75
N TRP A 97 1.97 14.02 -13.74
CA TRP A 97 1.51 12.94 -12.88
C TRP A 97 2.27 11.63 -13.12
N GLN A 98 2.63 11.33 -14.37
CA GLN A 98 3.38 10.11 -14.69
C GLN A 98 4.81 10.16 -14.16
N SER A 99 5.47 11.30 -14.28
CA SER A 99 6.79 11.50 -13.68
C SER A 99 6.72 11.36 -12.16
N LEU A 100 5.74 12.00 -11.52
CA LEU A 100 5.54 11.92 -10.07
C LEU A 100 5.28 10.48 -9.60
N ALA A 101 4.36 9.77 -10.25
CA ALA A 101 4.05 8.38 -9.90
C ALA A 101 5.29 7.48 -9.96
N LYS A 102 6.16 7.68 -10.97
CA LYS A 102 7.41 6.91 -11.12
C LYS A 102 8.44 7.26 -10.06
N GLU A 103 8.56 8.53 -9.68
CA GLU A 103 9.48 8.95 -8.62
C GLU A 103 9.07 8.36 -7.27
N ILE A 104 7.76 8.38 -6.96
CA ILE A 104 7.23 7.77 -5.74
C ILE A 104 7.36 6.24 -5.77
N GLU A 105 7.03 5.59 -6.89
CA GLU A 105 7.20 4.14 -7.08
C GLU A 105 8.66 3.74 -6.84
N HIS A 106 9.62 4.46 -7.44
CA HIS A 106 11.03 4.19 -7.25
C HIS A 106 11.43 4.29 -5.77
N TRP A 107 10.94 5.30 -5.07
CA TRP A 107 11.22 5.49 -3.65
C TRP A 107 10.63 4.38 -2.78
N LEU A 108 9.37 3.99 -3.01
CA LEU A 108 8.69 2.92 -2.26
C LEU A 108 9.41 1.58 -2.39
N LEU A 109 9.99 1.31 -3.57
CA LEU A 109 10.68 0.07 -3.88
C LEU A 109 12.18 0.08 -3.49
N GLN A 110 12.74 1.23 -3.14
CA GLN A 110 14.17 1.36 -2.87
C GLN A 110 14.55 0.82 -1.48
N ASP A 111 13.70 1.01 -0.46
CA ASP A 111 13.98 0.55 0.90
C ASP A 111 12.71 0.00 1.59
N LEU A 112 12.46 -1.30 1.41
CA LEU A 112 11.33 -1.99 2.04
C LEU A 112 11.43 -2.03 3.58
N ALA A 113 12.62 -1.82 4.16
CA ALA A 113 12.76 -1.75 5.61
C ALA A 113 12.23 -0.41 6.18
N PHE A 114 12.06 0.61 5.32
CA PHE A 114 11.44 1.87 5.71
C PHE A 114 10.00 1.67 6.22
N ASN A 115 9.23 0.78 5.59
CA ASN A 115 7.89 0.40 6.06
C ASN A 115 7.90 -0.10 7.52
N MET A 116 8.92 -0.89 7.90
CA MET A 116 9.02 -1.41 9.27
C MET A 116 9.43 -0.36 10.29
N THR A 117 10.17 0.66 9.86
CA THR A 117 10.74 1.69 10.74
C THR A 117 9.79 2.88 10.89
N HIS A 118 9.06 3.22 9.82
CA HIS A 118 8.16 4.37 9.75
C HIS A 118 6.85 4.01 9.02
N PRO A 119 6.02 3.11 9.59
CA PRO A 119 4.84 2.58 8.91
C PRO A 119 3.82 3.67 8.56
N GLY A 120 3.63 4.67 9.42
CA GLY A 120 2.69 5.78 9.15
C GLY A 120 3.09 6.61 7.93
N CYS A 121 4.37 6.98 7.82
CA CYS A 121 4.86 7.73 6.67
C CYS A 121 4.90 6.88 5.40
N TYR A 122 5.22 5.59 5.52
CA TYR A 122 5.14 4.68 4.39
C TYR A 122 3.71 4.61 3.81
N ILE A 123 2.69 4.53 4.66
CA ILE A 123 1.27 4.58 4.23
C ILE A 123 0.96 5.89 3.50
N LEU A 124 1.37 7.04 4.05
CA LEU A 124 1.16 8.34 3.38
C LEU A 124 1.83 8.41 2.01
N ILE A 125 3.07 7.93 1.87
CA ILE A 125 3.74 7.91 0.56
C ILE A 125 3.04 6.94 -0.41
N GLN A 126 2.52 5.82 0.10
CA GLN A 126 1.71 4.91 -0.69
C GLN A 126 0.40 5.55 -1.15
N GLU A 127 -0.24 6.38 -0.32
CA GLU A 127 -1.41 7.16 -0.73
C GLU A 127 -1.06 8.18 -1.82
N LEU A 128 0.06 8.89 -1.68
CA LEU A 128 0.54 9.82 -2.72
C LEU A 128 0.79 9.09 -4.05
N PHE A 129 1.36 7.87 -4.01
CA PHE A 129 1.52 7.05 -5.19
C PHE A 129 0.17 6.76 -5.84
N TRP A 130 -0.83 6.32 -5.08
CA TRP A 130 -2.15 5.98 -5.62
C TRP A 130 -2.87 7.19 -6.21
N MET A 131 -2.78 8.35 -5.56
CA MET A 131 -3.31 9.61 -6.10
C MET A 131 -2.66 9.95 -7.45
N ALA A 132 -1.34 9.84 -7.53
CA ALA A 132 -0.61 10.08 -8.77
C ALA A 132 -0.96 9.04 -9.85
N PHE A 133 -1.02 7.76 -9.50
CA PHE A 133 -1.33 6.68 -10.43
C PHE A 133 -2.73 6.83 -11.05
N VAL A 134 -3.74 7.10 -10.22
CA VAL A 134 -5.12 7.35 -10.67
C VAL A 134 -5.20 8.60 -11.55
N ALA A 135 -4.43 9.64 -11.26
CA ALA A 135 -4.36 10.85 -12.09
C ALA A 135 -3.75 10.59 -13.49
N VAL A 136 -2.79 9.66 -13.60
CA VAL A 136 -2.22 9.20 -14.87
C VAL A 136 -3.20 8.31 -15.63
N PHE A 137 -3.86 7.39 -14.92
CA PHE A 137 -4.78 6.41 -15.47
C PHE A 137 -6.21 6.59 -14.92
N PRO A 138 -6.97 7.62 -15.34
CA PRO A 138 -8.29 7.91 -14.81
C PRO A 138 -9.34 6.83 -14.99
N SER A 139 -9.11 5.88 -15.91
CA SER A 139 -10.00 4.73 -16.07
C SER A 139 -9.77 3.67 -15.01
N PHE A 140 -8.61 3.68 -14.33
CA PHE A 140 -8.25 2.71 -13.31
C PHE A 140 -9.38 2.60 -12.28
N PRO A 141 -9.73 1.39 -11.87
CA PRO A 141 -9.16 0.10 -12.25
C PRO A 141 -9.75 -0.53 -13.51
N TYR A 142 -10.68 0.15 -14.18
CA TYR A 142 -11.25 -0.27 -15.47
C TYR A 142 -10.41 0.22 -16.66
N GLY A 143 -10.68 -0.36 -17.83
CA GLY A 143 -9.97 0.02 -19.06
C GLY A 143 -8.56 -0.55 -19.11
N GLN A 144 -7.65 0.19 -19.73
CA GLN A 144 -6.27 -0.23 -19.94
C GLN A 144 -5.35 0.65 -19.10
N TRP A 145 -4.54 0.02 -18.27
CA TRP A 145 -3.56 0.65 -17.41
C TRP A 145 -2.34 -0.29 -17.31
N PRO A 146 -1.13 0.24 -17.10
CA PRO A 146 0.06 -0.59 -16.97
C PRO A 146 0.10 -1.26 -15.61
N ASN A 147 0.61 -2.49 -15.55
CA ASN A 147 0.91 -3.14 -14.27
C ASN A 147 1.81 -2.21 -13.43
N TRP A 148 1.38 -1.90 -12.21
CA TRP A 148 2.26 -1.34 -11.18
C TRP A 148 2.96 -2.50 -10.45
N ASP A 149 4.03 -2.21 -9.70
CA ASP A 149 4.72 -3.24 -8.91
C ASP A 149 3.82 -3.72 -7.75
N LEU A 150 3.57 -5.03 -7.69
CA LEU A 150 2.69 -5.64 -6.66
C LEU A 150 3.22 -5.52 -5.23
N GLN A 151 4.48 -5.11 -5.05
CA GLN A 151 5.01 -4.74 -3.74
C GLN A 151 4.37 -3.45 -3.18
N ILE A 152 3.82 -2.61 -4.06
CA ILE A 152 3.00 -1.46 -3.66
C ILE A 152 1.56 -1.96 -3.49
N LEU A 153 1.17 -2.11 -2.24
CA LEU A 153 -0.14 -2.63 -1.88
C LEU A 153 -1.24 -1.61 -2.21
N MET A 154 -2.44 -2.09 -2.54
CA MET A 154 -3.65 -1.26 -2.53
C MET A 154 -4.13 -1.08 -1.09
N ASP A 155 -3.39 -0.27 -0.34
CA ASP A 155 -3.71 0.10 1.04
C ASP A 155 -3.69 1.63 1.17
N GLY A 156 -4.48 2.17 2.09
CA GLY A 156 -4.71 3.61 2.26
C GLY A 156 -6.15 4.04 1.91
N ASP A 157 -6.60 5.09 2.59
CA ASP A 157 -7.99 5.55 2.54
C ASP A 157 -8.36 5.98 1.12
N PHE A 158 -7.46 6.70 0.42
CA PHE A 158 -7.72 7.15 -0.95
C PHE A 158 -8.05 6.01 -1.92
N ILE A 159 -7.21 4.97 -1.97
CA ILE A 159 -7.36 3.91 -2.98
C ILE A 159 -8.50 2.96 -2.62
N LEU A 160 -8.74 2.73 -1.33
CA LEU A 160 -9.86 1.93 -0.85
C LEU A 160 -11.19 2.60 -1.16
N ASP A 161 -11.31 3.91 -0.89
CA ASP A 161 -12.48 4.70 -1.26
C ASP A 161 -12.65 4.74 -2.79
N TRP A 162 -11.57 4.98 -3.53
CA TRP A 162 -11.59 5.01 -4.99
C TRP A 162 -12.14 3.72 -5.59
N VAL A 163 -11.72 2.56 -5.07
CA VAL A 163 -12.17 1.25 -5.56
C VAL A 163 -13.58 0.90 -5.05
N ALA A 164 -13.96 1.31 -3.84
CA ALA A 164 -15.30 1.09 -3.29
C ALA A 164 -16.39 1.87 -4.05
N ASP A 165 -16.06 3.06 -4.53
CA ASP A 165 -16.97 3.96 -5.25
C ASP A 165 -17.42 3.45 -6.64
N LEU A 166 -16.90 2.30 -7.05
CA LEU A 166 -17.05 1.67 -8.36
C LEU A 166 -18.15 0.61 -8.44
N ASP A 167 -18.74 0.21 -7.29
CA ASP A 167 -19.90 -0.69 -7.28
C ASP A 167 -21.16 -0.04 -7.89
N GLU A 168 -21.12 1.27 -8.14
CA GLU A 168 -22.16 2.00 -8.86
C GLU A 168 -21.83 2.16 -10.35
N PRO A 169 -22.78 1.87 -11.27
CA PRO A 169 -22.59 2.08 -12.71
C PRO A 169 -22.49 3.58 -13.03
N LYS A 170 -21.29 4.14 -12.88
CA LYS A 170 -20.95 5.52 -13.22
C LYS A 170 -20.46 5.62 -14.67
N PRO A 171 -20.76 6.75 -15.36
CA PRO A 171 -20.18 7.02 -16.68
C PRO A 171 -18.66 7.07 -16.61
N THR A 172 -17.99 6.76 -17.73
CA THR A 172 -16.53 6.77 -17.85
C THR A 172 -15.93 8.03 -17.21
N PRO A 173 -14.97 7.91 -16.28
CA PRO A 173 -14.40 9.05 -15.59
C PRO A 173 -13.80 10.04 -16.58
N VAL A 174 -14.12 11.33 -16.42
CA VAL A 174 -13.50 12.40 -17.23
C VAL A 174 -12.10 12.69 -16.64
N PRO A 175 -11.01 12.54 -17.41
CA PRO A 175 -9.64 12.69 -16.90
C PRO A 175 -9.39 13.98 -16.11
N ALA A 176 -9.95 15.10 -16.56
CA ALA A 176 -9.78 16.39 -15.89
C ALA A 176 -10.45 16.43 -14.50
N ILE A 177 -11.57 15.72 -14.31
CA ILE A 177 -12.27 15.64 -13.02
C ILE A 177 -11.45 14.77 -12.06
N VAL A 178 -10.97 13.63 -12.53
CA VAL A 178 -10.15 12.70 -11.75
C VAL A 178 -8.87 13.36 -11.27
N ARG A 179 -8.13 13.99 -12.19
CA ARG A 179 -6.88 14.70 -11.84
C ARG A 179 -7.10 15.86 -10.89
N LYS A 180 -8.19 16.60 -11.04
CA LYS A 180 -8.56 17.66 -10.10
C LYS A 180 -8.83 17.09 -8.71
N SER A 181 -9.55 15.97 -8.62
CA SER A 181 -9.81 15.32 -7.33
C SER A 181 -8.53 14.80 -6.68
N ALA A 182 -7.68 14.13 -7.46
CA ALA A 182 -6.39 13.65 -6.98
C ALA A 182 -5.49 14.81 -6.51
N TRP A 183 -5.50 15.93 -7.23
CA TRP A 183 -4.77 17.14 -6.84
C TRP A 183 -5.20 17.72 -5.50
N GLU A 184 -6.51 17.80 -5.24
CA GLU A 184 -7.01 18.32 -3.97
C GLU A 184 -6.62 17.42 -2.79
N GLN A 185 -6.69 16.10 -2.97
CA GLN A 185 -6.28 15.15 -1.93
C GLN A 185 -4.76 15.14 -1.73
N LEU A 186 -3.98 15.25 -2.80
CA LEU A 186 -2.53 15.28 -2.73
C LEU A 186 -2.02 16.47 -1.92
N LYS A 187 -2.61 17.65 -2.07
CA LYS A 187 -2.21 18.81 -1.26
C LYS A 187 -2.42 18.57 0.24
N VAL A 188 -3.54 17.95 0.61
CA VAL A 188 -3.82 17.62 2.02
C VAL A 188 -2.79 16.63 2.55
N ALA A 189 -2.52 15.55 1.82
CA ALA A 189 -1.53 14.55 2.23
C ALA A 189 -0.10 15.12 2.31
N VAL A 190 0.27 16.05 1.42
CA VAL A 190 1.58 16.74 1.47
C VAL A 190 1.66 17.69 2.66
N ASP A 191 0.60 18.41 2.99
CA ASP A 191 0.54 19.29 4.16
C ASP A 191 0.58 18.50 5.48
N GLU A 192 0.15 17.24 5.49
CA GLU A 192 0.28 16.33 6.66
C GLU A 192 1.69 15.75 6.81
N LEU A 193 2.48 15.73 5.74
CA LEU A 193 3.82 15.18 5.70
C LEU A 193 4.93 16.21 6.00
N LEU A 194 4.65 17.51 5.80
CA LEU A 194 5.61 18.63 5.91
C LEU A 194 5.33 19.56 7.10
#